data_AF-A0A226M814-F1
#
_entry.id   AF-A0A226M814-F1
#
_cell.length_a   1.000
_cell.length_b   1.000
_cell.length_c   1.000
_cell.angle_alpha   90.00
_cell.angle_beta   90.00
_cell.angle_gamma   90.00
#
_symmetry.space_group_name_H-M   'P 1'
#
loop_
_entity.id
_entity.type
_entity.pdbx_description
1 polymer ?
#
loop_
_entity_poly.entity_id
_entity_poly.type
_entity_poly.pdbx_seq_one_letter_code
_entity_poly.pdbx_strand_id
1 'polypeptide(L)'
;TVCRASNNECDLPDYCNGTSQFCPPDFTVQNGHPCHNEDGYCYNGVCQYYDAQCQDIFGPKAKAAPNICFVSVNSKGDRFGNCGFHGHDYKKCSSWNAMCGKLQCENVETMPVFGIKPAIIQTPSSHTTCWGVDFQLGSDVPDPGMVKEGTKCGNGKVISKSEVTFVEQMC
;
A
#
# COMPACT_ATOMS: atom_id res chain seq x y z
N THR A 1 9.41 -27.71 -18.77
CA THR A 1 7.93 -27.70 -18.72
C THR A 1 7.49 -26.68 -17.70
N VAL A 2 6.41 -25.93 -17.94
CA VAL A 2 5.85 -25.01 -16.93
C VAL A 2 5.33 -25.83 -15.76
N CYS A 3 5.71 -25.48 -14.53
CA CYS A 3 5.20 -26.10 -13.30
C CYS A 3 4.38 -25.14 -12.44
N ARG A 4 4.52 -23.83 -12.63
CA ARG A 4 3.64 -22.80 -12.05
C ARG A 4 3.36 -21.72 -13.09
N ALA A 5 2.09 -21.39 -13.27
CA ALA A 5 1.69 -20.27 -14.11
C ALA A 5 1.84 -18.95 -13.34
N SER A 6 2.06 -17.86 -14.08
CA SER A 6 1.99 -16.50 -13.55
C SER A 6 0.56 -16.18 -13.09
N ASN A 7 0.44 -15.51 -11.94
CA ASN A 7 -0.84 -15.07 -11.38
C ASN A 7 -1.19 -13.61 -11.73
N ASN A 8 -0.20 -12.78 -12.03
CA ASN A 8 -0.38 -11.35 -12.31
C ASN A 8 0.83 -10.78 -13.09
N GLU A 9 0.76 -9.53 -13.51
CA GLU A 9 1.81 -8.88 -14.32
C GLU A 9 3.18 -8.77 -13.63
N CYS A 10 3.25 -8.87 -12.30
CA CYS A 10 4.49 -8.85 -11.52
C CYS A 10 5.03 -10.25 -11.16
N ASP A 11 4.37 -11.30 -11.61
CA ASP A 11 4.69 -12.70 -11.31
C ASP A 11 5.14 -13.42 -12.61
N LEU A 12 6.27 -14.13 -12.60
CA LEU A 12 6.77 -14.84 -13.77
C LEU A 12 6.37 -16.31 -13.71
N PRO A 13 6.20 -17.02 -14.84
CA PRO A 13 5.97 -18.46 -14.80
C PRO A 13 7.24 -19.22 -14.41
N ASP A 14 7.09 -20.29 -13.62
CA ASP A 14 8.19 -21.18 -13.23
C ASP A 14 8.28 -22.41 -14.12
N TYR A 15 9.51 -22.87 -14.37
CA TYR A 15 9.80 -23.99 -15.25
C TYR A 15 10.59 -25.09 -14.53
N CYS A 16 10.21 -26.35 -14.74
CA CYS A 16 10.99 -27.49 -14.27
C CYS A 16 12.40 -27.44 -14.86
N ASN A 17 13.42 -27.56 -14.00
CA ASN A 17 14.83 -27.60 -14.40
C ASN A 17 15.30 -29.01 -14.82
N GLY A 18 14.47 -30.04 -14.65
CA GLY A 18 14.78 -31.42 -15.00
C GLY A 18 15.70 -32.16 -14.02
N THR A 19 16.11 -31.53 -12.92
CA THR A 19 16.98 -32.13 -11.90
C THR A 19 16.26 -32.41 -10.58
N SER A 20 15.06 -31.85 -10.39
CA SER A 20 14.22 -32.04 -9.22
C SER A 20 12.77 -32.37 -9.62
N GLN A 21 12.07 -33.10 -8.75
CA GLN A 21 10.62 -33.31 -8.86
C GLN A 21 9.80 -32.09 -8.40
N PHE A 22 10.44 -31.16 -7.69
CA PHE A 22 9.82 -29.91 -7.23
C PHE A 22 10.06 -28.79 -8.25
N CYS A 23 9.05 -27.92 -8.41
CA CYS A 23 9.21 -26.67 -9.13
C CYS A 23 10.29 -25.82 -8.43
N PRO A 24 11.12 -25.06 -9.17
CA PRO A 24 12.10 -24.16 -8.54
C PRO A 24 11.41 -23.09 -7.67
N PRO A 25 12.19 -22.33 -6.87
CA PRO A 25 11.68 -21.15 -6.18
C PRO A 25 11.00 -20.18 -7.15
N ASP A 26 9.99 -19.50 -6.63
CA ASP A 26 9.15 -18.55 -7.35
C ASP A 26 9.98 -17.40 -7.94
N PHE A 27 9.90 -17.21 -9.25
CA PHE A 27 10.47 -16.06 -9.93
C PHE A 27 9.45 -14.92 -10.08
N THR A 28 9.81 -13.73 -9.62
CA THR A 28 8.99 -12.54 -9.74
C THR A 28 9.64 -11.48 -10.63
N VAL A 29 8.84 -10.58 -11.18
CA VAL A 29 9.35 -9.36 -11.81
C VAL A 29 10.12 -8.54 -10.76
N GLN A 30 11.18 -7.86 -11.20
CA GLN A 30 12.03 -7.04 -10.32
C GLN A 30 11.22 -5.98 -9.58
N ASN A 31 11.55 -5.77 -8.31
CA ASN A 31 10.96 -4.71 -7.51
C ASN A 31 11.19 -3.34 -8.17
N GLY A 32 10.16 -2.49 -8.19
CA GLY A 32 10.23 -1.17 -8.85
C GLY A 32 9.87 -1.18 -10.35
N HIS A 33 9.60 -2.34 -10.96
CA HIS A 33 9.07 -2.38 -12.32
C HIS A 33 7.67 -1.75 -12.39
N PRO A 34 7.38 -0.80 -13.31
CA PRO A 34 6.04 -0.22 -13.44
C PRO A 34 4.98 -1.27 -13.76
N CYS A 35 3.82 -1.15 -13.14
CA CYS A 35 2.67 -2.03 -13.33
C CYS A 35 1.37 -1.21 -13.29
N HIS A 36 0.24 -1.81 -13.67
CA HIS A 36 -1.07 -1.16 -13.69
C HIS A 36 -1.06 0.20 -14.40
N ASN A 37 -0.72 0.22 -15.70
CA ASN A 37 -0.62 1.45 -16.51
C ASN A 37 0.27 2.55 -15.87
N GLU A 38 1.38 2.14 -15.24
CA GLU A 38 2.32 3.01 -14.51
C GLU A 38 1.80 3.60 -13.19
N ASP A 39 0.60 3.24 -12.73
CA ASP A 39 0.05 3.73 -11.45
C ASP A 39 0.62 2.99 -10.23
N GLY A 40 1.30 1.87 -10.44
CA GLY A 40 1.95 1.07 -9.38
C GLY A 40 3.36 0.61 -9.73
N TYR A 41 3.98 -0.05 -8.76
CA TYR A 41 5.23 -0.78 -8.95
C TYR A 41 5.11 -2.21 -8.46
N CYS A 42 5.79 -3.14 -9.15
CA CYS A 42 5.96 -4.49 -8.68
C CYS A 42 6.78 -4.51 -7.38
N TYR A 43 6.30 -5.24 -6.39
CA TYR A 43 7.02 -5.49 -5.15
C TYR A 43 6.69 -6.89 -4.63
N ASN A 44 7.71 -7.75 -4.56
CA ASN A 44 7.61 -9.16 -4.15
C ASN A 44 6.51 -9.92 -4.93
N GLY A 45 6.50 -9.79 -6.25
CA GLY A 45 5.56 -10.52 -7.11
C GLY A 45 4.14 -9.95 -7.19
N VAL A 46 3.87 -8.80 -6.58
CA VAL A 46 2.55 -8.16 -6.56
C VAL A 46 2.65 -6.71 -7.01
N CYS A 47 1.72 -6.27 -7.86
CA CYS A 47 1.60 -4.86 -8.22
C CYS A 47 1.02 -4.04 -7.05
N GLN A 48 1.80 -3.12 -6.49
CA GLN A 48 1.37 -2.28 -5.36
C GLN A 48 0.85 -0.93 -5.86
N TYR A 49 -0.43 -0.67 -5.64
CA TYR A 49 -1.12 0.59 -5.95
C TYR A 49 -2.26 0.84 -4.96
N TYR A 50 -2.68 2.11 -4.81
CA TYR A 50 -3.61 2.52 -3.76
C TYR A 50 -4.97 1.83 -3.82
N ASP A 51 -5.54 1.69 -5.02
CA ASP A 51 -6.87 1.11 -5.19
C ASP A 51 -6.91 -0.34 -4.70
N ALA A 52 -5.90 -1.16 -5.02
CA ALA A 52 -5.80 -2.51 -4.49
C ALA A 52 -5.79 -2.54 -2.96
N GLN A 53 -4.99 -1.67 -2.32
CA GLN A 53 -4.94 -1.64 -0.85
C GLN A 53 -6.27 -1.17 -0.23
N CYS A 54 -6.93 -0.17 -0.83
CA CYS A 54 -8.26 0.26 -0.41
C CYS A 54 -9.29 -0.88 -0.56
N GLN A 55 -9.20 -1.65 -1.64
CA GLN A 55 -10.09 -2.78 -1.90
C GLN A 55 -9.89 -3.93 -0.92
N ASP A 56 -8.64 -4.25 -0.58
CA ASP A 56 -8.30 -5.27 0.42
C ASP A 56 -8.88 -4.94 1.80
N ILE A 57 -8.94 -3.65 2.16
CA ILE A 57 -9.39 -3.19 3.48
C ILE A 57 -10.90 -2.99 3.52
N PHE A 58 -11.46 -2.28 2.55
CA PHE A 58 -12.83 -1.76 2.60
C PHE A 58 -13.79 -2.46 1.61
N GLY A 59 -13.27 -3.34 0.75
CA GLY A 59 -14.05 -4.10 -0.24
C GLY A 59 -13.90 -3.58 -1.67
N PRO A 60 -14.42 -4.32 -2.67
CA PRO A 60 -14.07 -4.19 -4.08
C PRO A 60 -14.45 -2.85 -4.74
N LYS A 61 -15.32 -2.05 -4.11
CA LYS A 61 -15.73 -0.74 -4.64
C LYS A 61 -14.88 0.43 -4.11
N ALA A 62 -14.08 0.19 -3.07
CA ALA A 62 -13.21 1.19 -2.50
C ALA A 62 -12.09 1.54 -3.50
N LYS A 63 -11.62 2.78 -3.41
CA LYS A 63 -10.51 3.29 -4.23
C LYS A 63 -9.75 4.36 -3.46
N ALA A 64 -8.59 4.73 -3.95
CA ALA A 64 -7.79 5.83 -3.43
C ALA A 64 -8.63 7.11 -3.36
N ALA A 65 -8.57 7.79 -2.22
CA ALA A 65 -9.18 9.12 -2.12
C ALA A 65 -8.35 10.15 -2.92
N PRO A 66 -8.94 11.29 -3.30
CA PRO A 66 -8.19 12.37 -3.93
C PRO A 66 -7.04 12.87 -3.06
N ASN A 67 -5.97 13.40 -3.67
CA ASN A 67 -4.76 13.86 -2.98
C ASN A 67 -5.04 14.84 -1.81
N ILE A 68 -6.11 15.65 -1.90
CA ILE A 68 -6.50 16.55 -0.80
C ILE A 68 -6.79 15.81 0.50
N CYS A 69 -7.30 14.58 0.45
CA CYS A 69 -7.54 13.74 1.62
C CYS A 69 -6.22 13.39 2.31
N PHE A 70 -5.25 12.91 1.54
CA PHE A 70 -3.91 12.59 2.04
C PHE A 70 -3.23 13.82 2.65
N VAL A 71 -3.22 14.96 1.95
CA VAL A 71 -2.60 16.20 2.45
C VAL A 71 -3.28 16.73 3.70
N SER A 72 -4.62 16.79 3.72
CA SER A 72 -5.38 17.31 4.85
C SER A 72 -5.26 16.45 6.10
N VAL A 73 -5.35 15.13 5.94
CA VAL A 73 -5.31 14.19 7.07
C VAL A 73 -3.88 14.00 7.56
N ASN A 74 -2.93 13.73 6.66
CA ASN A 74 -1.58 13.35 7.08
C ASN A 74 -0.70 14.52 7.53
N SER A 75 -1.11 15.76 7.27
CA SER A 75 -0.45 16.95 7.83
C SER A 75 -0.75 17.18 9.32
N LYS A 76 -1.76 16.50 9.89
CA LYS A 76 -2.10 16.61 11.31
C LYS A 76 -1.02 16.05 12.22
N GLY A 77 -0.37 14.96 11.82
CA GLY A 77 0.64 14.25 12.63
C GLY A 77 0.03 13.71 13.91
N ASP A 78 -1.13 13.08 13.79
CA ASP A 78 -1.79 12.36 14.87
C ASP A 78 -1.92 10.88 14.50
N ARG A 79 -2.54 10.10 15.37
CA ARG A 79 -2.76 8.67 15.19
C ARG A 79 -3.45 8.31 13.86
N PHE A 80 -4.31 9.18 13.36
CA PHE A 80 -5.16 8.90 12.20
C PHE A 80 -4.63 9.51 10.91
N GLY A 81 -3.69 10.46 11.00
CA GLY A 81 -3.01 11.05 9.86
C GLY A 81 -1.56 11.43 10.16
N ASN A 82 -0.61 10.66 9.63
CA ASN A 82 0.82 10.82 9.86
C ASN A 82 1.68 10.14 8.78
N CYS A 83 2.98 10.42 8.83
CA CYS A 83 4.04 9.81 8.01
C CYS A 83 4.90 8.85 8.85
N GLY A 84 4.25 8.05 9.70
CA GLY A 84 4.90 7.11 10.59
C GLY A 84 5.07 7.64 12.02
N PHE A 85 5.47 6.72 12.88
CA PHE A 85 5.71 6.95 14.31
C PHE A 85 7.22 6.91 14.56
N HIS A 86 7.76 8.00 15.13
CA HIS A 86 9.19 8.11 15.39
C HIS A 86 9.43 8.50 16.85
N GLY A 87 10.18 7.66 17.58
CA GLY A 87 10.41 7.84 19.01
C GLY A 87 9.13 7.63 19.81
N HIS A 88 8.44 8.73 20.15
CA HIS A 88 7.20 8.72 20.93
C HIS A 88 6.06 9.51 20.28
N ASP A 89 6.27 10.08 19.09
CA ASP A 89 5.30 10.96 18.44
C ASP A 89 5.02 10.55 16.99
N TYR A 90 3.82 10.91 16.54
CA TYR A 90 3.42 10.79 15.15
C TYR A 90 4.04 11.92 14.32
N LYS A 91 4.71 11.56 13.23
CA LYS A 91 5.36 12.53 12.35
C LYS A 91 4.33 13.15 11.40
N LYS A 92 4.26 14.47 11.39
CA LYS A 92 3.49 15.23 10.39
C LYS A 92 4.07 14.98 8.99
N CYS A 93 3.21 14.69 8.03
CA CYS A 93 3.64 14.69 6.63
C CYS A 93 3.78 16.12 6.11
N SER A 94 4.81 16.34 5.30
CA SER A 94 4.83 17.44 4.35
C SER A 94 3.86 17.16 3.19
N SER A 95 3.48 18.19 2.44
CA SER A 95 2.64 18.03 1.25
C SER A 95 3.22 17.07 0.21
N TRP A 96 4.55 16.99 0.10
CA TRP A 96 5.24 16.14 -0.88
C TRP A 96 5.36 14.67 -0.49
N ASN A 97 5.10 14.32 0.78
CA ASN A 97 5.08 12.95 1.30
C ASN A 97 3.72 12.53 1.83
N ALA A 98 2.71 13.38 1.74
CA ALA A 98 1.40 13.11 2.30
C ALA A 98 0.78 11.82 1.73
N MET A 99 1.05 11.50 0.47
CA MET A 99 0.59 10.26 -0.14
C MET A 99 1.34 9.01 0.37
N CYS A 100 2.47 9.15 1.05
CA CYS A 100 3.24 8.02 1.61
C CYS A 100 2.87 7.73 3.09
N GLY A 101 1.87 8.42 3.66
CA GLY A 101 1.48 8.34 5.08
C GLY A 101 0.36 7.32 5.37
N LYS A 102 -0.58 7.69 6.25
CA LYS A 102 -1.82 6.92 6.45
C LYS A 102 -2.64 6.92 5.17
N LEU A 103 -3.11 5.73 4.79
CA LEU A 103 -3.92 5.49 3.61
C LEU A 103 -5.26 6.23 3.72
N GLN A 104 -5.68 6.88 2.63
CA GLN A 104 -6.99 7.50 2.51
C GLN A 104 -7.75 6.91 1.33
N CYS A 105 -8.97 6.44 1.58
CA CYS A 105 -9.84 5.81 0.60
C CYS A 105 -11.17 6.57 0.45
N GLU A 106 -11.88 6.31 -0.64
CA GLU A 106 -13.27 6.70 -0.83
C GLU A 106 -14.09 5.51 -1.33
N ASN A 107 -15.41 5.68 -1.50
CA ASN A 107 -16.35 4.61 -1.84
C ASN A 107 -16.37 3.43 -0.86
N VAL A 108 -16.22 3.73 0.44
CA VAL A 108 -16.29 2.72 1.51
C VAL A 108 -17.75 2.38 1.81
N GLU A 109 -18.18 1.18 1.39
CA GLU A 109 -19.55 0.68 1.63
C GLU A 109 -19.64 -0.32 2.80
N THR A 110 -18.52 -0.98 3.15
CA THR A 110 -18.50 -2.09 4.11
C THR A 110 -17.46 -1.90 5.21
N MET A 111 -17.79 -2.38 6.42
CA MET A 111 -16.83 -2.49 7.53
C MET A 111 -15.75 -3.54 7.19
N PRO A 112 -14.49 -3.31 7.61
CA PRO A 112 -13.36 -4.17 7.26
C PRO A 112 -13.59 -5.62 7.70
N VAL A 113 -13.19 -6.54 6.82
CA VAL A 113 -13.53 -7.98 6.82
C VAL A 113 -12.79 -8.77 7.92
N PHE A 114 -11.92 -8.12 8.68
CA PHE A 114 -11.10 -8.75 9.71
C PHE A 114 -11.89 -8.90 11.02
N GLY A 115 -11.71 -10.01 11.75
CA GLY A 115 -12.31 -10.25 13.07
C GLY A 115 -11.85 -9.27 14.18
N ILE A 116 -11.23 -8.16 13.80
CA ILE A 116 -10.79 -7.05 14.62
C ILE A 116 -11.65 -5.85 14.23
N LYS A 117 -12.18 -5.10 15.21
CA LYS A 117 -12.91 -3.86 14.94
C LYS A 117 -11.93 -2.68 14.94
N PRO A 118 -11.51 -2.15 13.78
CA PRO A 118 -10.66 -0.97 13.76
C PRO A 118 -11.48 0.30 14.02
N ALA A 119 -10.78 1.40 14.31
CA ALA A 119 -11.35 2.72 14.22
C ALA A 119 -11.41 3.14 12.74
N ILE A 120 -12.58 3.55 12.28
CA ILE A 120 -12.79 4.11 10.95
C ILE A 120 -12.98 5.62 11.10
N ILE A 121 -12.23 6.40 10.33
CA ILE A 121 -12.19 7.86 10.43
C ILE A 121 -12.74 8.44 9.14
N GLN A 122 -13.84 9.16 9.25
CA GLN A 122 -14.44 9.91 8.15
C GLN A 122 -14.03 11.37 8.27
N THR A 123 -13.37 11.90 7.24
CA THR A 123 -13.05 13.33 7.14
C THR A 123 -13.81 13.91 5.94
N PRO A 124 -14.82 14.75 6.17
CA PRO A 124 -15.51 15.44 5.08
C PRO A 124 -14.54 16.33 4.29
N SER A 125 -14.62 16.26 2.97
CA SER A 125 -13.92 17.14 2.02
C SER A 125 -14.93 17.74 1.04
N SER A 126 -14.55 18.78 0.31
CA SER A 126 -15.46 19.53 -0.57
C SER A 126 -16.09 18.69 -1.69
N HIS A 127 -15.46 17.59 -2.08
CA HIS A 127 -15.90 16.75 -3.21
C HIS A 127 -16.26 15.30 -2.81
N THR A 128 -15.78 14.83 -1.67
CA THR A 128 -15.92 13.43 -1.24
C THR A 128 -15.73 13.32 0.27
N THR A 129 -16.03 12.16 0.84
CA THR A 129 -15.63 11.85 2.22
C THR A 129 -14.35 11.02 2.17
N CYS A 130 -13.31 11.48 2.86
CA CYS A 130 -12.07 10.73 3.02
C CYS A 130 -12.25 9.70 4.13
N TRP A 131 -11.82 8.47 3.88
CA TRP A 131 -11.90 7.37 4.84
C TRP A 131 -10.50 6.87 5.19
N GLY A 132 -10.18 6.89 6.48
CA GLY A 132 -8.99 6.27 7.04
C GLY A 132 -9.37 5.13 7.99
N VAL A 133 -8.40 4.26 8.30
CA VAL A 133 -8.55 3.15 9.24
C VAL A 133 -7.37 3.09 10.20
N ASP A 134 -7.62 2.67 11.44
CA ASP A 134 -6.61 2.39 12.45
C ASP A 134 -6.95 1.10 13.20
N PHE A 135 -6.12 0.07 13.01
CA PHE A 135 -6.37 -1.26 13.56
C PHE A 135 -5.89 -1.45 15.01
N GLN A 136 -5.12 -0.50 15.55
CA GLN A 136 -4.59 -0.56 16.93
C GLN A 136 -3.81 -1.85 17.25
N LEU A 137 -3.02 -2.38 16.30
CA LEU A 137 -2.39 -3.70 16.42
C LEU A 137 -1.19 -3.75 17.38
N GLY A 138 -0.71 -2.61 17.88
CA GLY A 138 0.54 -2.50 18.63
C GLY A 138 1.64 -1.85 17.79
N SER A 139 2.81 -1.62 18.39
CA SER A 139 3.96 -0.98 17.72
C SER A 139 4.85 -1.97 16.98
N ASP A 140 4.71 -3.26 17.28
CA ASP A 140 5.44 -4.39 16.70
C ASP A 140 4.82 -4.91 15.40
N VAL A 141 3.54 -4.57 15.15
CA VAL A 141 2.80 -4.99 13.97
C VAL A 141 2.57 -3.78 13.04
N PRO A 142 2.99 -3.85 11.76
CA PRO A 142 2.68 -2.82 10.79
C PRO A 142 1.17 -2.60 10.66
N ASP A 143 0.73 -1.35 10.78
CA ASP A 143 -0.68 -0.99 10.64
C ASP A 143 -1.11 -1.06 9.16
N PRO A 144 -2.09 -1.92 8.80
CA PRO A 144 -2.62 -1.99 7.44
C PRO A 144 -3.25 -0.67 6.95
N GLY A 145 -3.57 0.25 7.86
CA GLY A 145 -4.01 1.61 7.56
C GLY A 145 -2.90 2.56 7.08
N MET A 146 -1.63 2.13 7.03
CA MET A 146 -0.53 2.85 6.39
C MET A 146 -0.37 2.43 4.94
N VAL A 147 0.08 3.33 4.07
CA VAL A 147 0.42 2.99 2.68
C VAL A 147 1.48 1.88 2.66
N LYS A 148 1.18 0.78 1.94
CA LYS A 148 1.97 -0.47 1.98
C LYS A 148 3.33 -0.32 1.30
N GLU A 149 4.32 -1.04 1.81
CA GLU A 149 5.65 -1.15 1.20
C GLU A 149 5.61 -1.49 -0.29
N GLY A 150 6.44 -0.78 -1.07
CA GLY A 150 6.49 -0.89 -2.53
C GLY A 150 5.44 -0.07 -3.29
N THR A 151 4.49 0.54 -2.59
CA THR A 151 3.47 1.39 -3.24
C THR A 151 4.10 2.69 -3.76
N LYS A 152 3.79 3.03 -5.02
CA LYS A 152 4.12 4.33 -5.62
C LYS A 152 3.46 5.45 -4.81
N CYS A 153 4.23 6.40 -4.29
CA CYS A 153 3.67 7.53 -3.52
C CYS A 153 4.12 8.91 -4.02
N GLY A 154 4.85 8.93 -5.12
CA GLY A 154 5.19 10.12 -5.89
C GLY A 154 5.95 9.72 -7.15
N ASN A 155 6.32 10.71 -7.96
CA ASN A 155 7.11 10.43 -9.16
C ASN A 155 8.48 9.85 -8.78
N GLY A 156 8.76 8.61 -9.19
CA GLY A 156 9.97 7.87 -8.83
C GLY A 156 10.12 7.57 -7.34
N LYS A 157 9.05 7.69 -6.53
CA LYS A 157 9.08 7.50 -5.08
C LYS A 157 8.17 6.37 -4.63
N VAL A 158 8.65 5.64 -3.63
CA VAL A 158 8.01 4.48 -3.02
C VAL A 158 8.23 4.49 -1.52
N ILE A 159 7.38 3.75 -0.79
CA ILE A 159 7.62 3.50 0.63
C ILE A 159 8.43 2.19 0.79
N SER A 160 9.52 2.24 1.54
CA SER A 160 10.34 1.08 1.93
C SER A 160 10.74 1.18 3.39
N LYS A 161 10.60 0.08 4.15
CA LYS A 161 10.92 0.03 5.60
C LYS A 161 10.32 1.22 6.38
N SER A 162 9.07 1.57 6.06
CA SER A 162 8.35 2.72 6.64
C SER A 162 8.94 4.10 6.35
N GLU A 163 9.82 4.23 5.35
CA GLU A 163 10.40 5.50 4.91
C GLU A 163 10.23 5.71 3.40
N VAL A 164 10.23 6.97 2.96
CA VAL A 164 10.13 7.31 1.54
C VAL A 164 11.50 7.18 0.89
N THR A 165 11.57 6.41 -0.18
CA THR A 165 12.79 6.15 -0.96
C THR A 165 12.51 6.33 -2.46
N PHE A 166 13.57 6.33 -3.27
CA PHE A 166 13.49 6.35 -4.73
C PHE A 166 13.39 4.94 -5.28
N VAL A 167 12.61 4.76 -6.34
CA VAL A 167 12.38 3.46 -7.00
C VAL A 167 13.68 2.79 -7.44
N GLU A 168 14.66 3.58 -7.90
CA GLU A 168 15.97 3.07 -8.33
C GLU A 168 16.76 2.37 -7.21
N GLN A 169 16.42 2.63 -5.93
CA GLN A 169 17.05 1.98 -4.77
C GLN A 169 16.37 0.65 -4.39
N MET A 170 15.28 0.27 -5.06
CA MET A 170 14.60 -1.02 -4.87
C MET A 170 15.16 -2.13 -5.75
N CYS A 171 15.99 -1.76 -6.73
CA CYS A 171 16.51 -2.61 -7.80
C CYS A 171 17.80 -3.34 -7.43
#